data_AF-A0A8X6HU99-F1
#
_entry.id   AF-A0A8X6HU99-F1
#
_cell.length_a   1.000
_cell.length_b   1.000
_cell.length_c   1.000
_cell.angle_alpha   90.00
_cell.angle_beta   90.00
_cell.angle_gamma   90.00
#
_symmetry.space_group_name_H-M   'P 1'
#
loop_
_entity.id
_entity.type
_entity.pdbx_description
1 polymer ?
#
loop_
_entity_poly.entity_id
_entity_poly.type
_entity_poly.pdbx_seq_one_letter_code
_entity_poly.pdbx_strand_id
1 'polypeptide(L)'
;MNSVNHDNRLKNVVDCRDSTRRYYTRVFWNKDYLKNAKRDIMIVMPGIVEIEKPIYNVLENVGVVEIGVIRLDGTDGEIRVGYETQNQTARPEKDFKPVKGELIFGEGEIRKTILAPIVDDDEREPTLQFEVHLLDPTPGPGVINFKGLGSTKSTVVVIRDDDSKSLCFYVGI
;
A
#
# COMPACT_ATOMS: atom_id res chain seq x y z
N MET A 1 -26.29 -20.63 40.83
CA MET A 1 -25.76 -21.12 39.54
C MET A 1 -26.42 -20.29 38.46
N ASN A 2 -25.61 -19.45 37.81
CA ASN A 2 -26.02 -18.35 36.94
C ASN A 2 -26.31 -18.86 35.52
N SER A 3 -27.35 -18.32 34.87
CA SER A 3 -27.45 -18.30 33.41
C SER A 3 -27.87 -16.90 32.96
N VAL A 4 -27.13 -16.39 31.97
CA VAL A 4 -27.00 -14.98 31.61
C VAL A 4 -28.15 -14.54 30.69
N ASN A 5 -28.70 -13.37 30.98
CA ASN A 5 -29.63 -12.62 30.13
C ASN A 5 -28.98 -12.25 28.79
N HIS A 6 -29.57 -12.66 27.67
CA HIS A 6 -29.28 -12.07 26.36
C HIS A 6 -30.56 -11.57 25.69
N ASP A 7 -30.83 -10.30 25.99
CA ASP A 7 -31.41 -9.27 25.13
C ASP A 7 -32.68 -9.59 24.34
N ASN A 8 -33.81 -9.26 24.95
CA ASN A 8 -35.15 -9.32 24.36
C ASN A 8 -35.61 -7.93 23.88
N ARG A 9 -34.72 -7.14 23.25
CA ARG A 9 -35.08 -5.80 22.76
C ARG A 9 -35.53 -5.82 21.29
N LEU A 10 -36.86 -5.67 21.16
CA LEU A 10 -37.63 -5.21 20.01
C LEU A 10 -37.96 -6.25 18.92
N LYS A 11 -38.80 -7.24 19.29
CA LYS A 11 -39.63 -7.96 18.31
C LYS A 11 -41.10 -7.76 18.67
N ASN A 12 -41.76 -6.79 18.05
CA ASN A 12 -43.22 -6.77 18.03
C ASN A 12 -43.69 -7.78 16.97
N VAL A 13 -43.84 -9.03 17.39
CA VAL A 13 -44.48 -10.07 16.59
C VAL A 13 -45.99 -9.90 16.80
N VAL A 14 -46.69 -9.33 15.81
CA VAL A 14 -48.16 -9.35 15.80
C VAL A 14 -48.58 -10.52 14.93
N ASP A 15 -49.19 -11.52 15.56
CA ASP A 15 -49.68 -12.73 14.88
C ASP A 15 -51.07 -12.44 14.29
N CYS A 16 -51.13 -12.11 13.00
CA CYS A 16 -52.38 -11.88 12.29
C CYS A 16 -52.89 -13.18 11.67
N ARG A 17 -54.02 -13.68 12.16
CA ARG A 17 -54.67 -14.90 11.65
C ARG A 17 -55.50 -14.54 10.40
N ASP A 18 -55.06 -14.95 9.22
CA ASP A 18 -55.91 -15.00 8.02
C ASP A 18 -56.49 -16.42 7.84
N SER A 19 -57.69 -16.47 7.28
CA SER A 19 -58.54 -17.61 6.93
C SER A 19 -57.89 -18.75 6.13
N THR A 20 -56.60 -18.64 5.75
CA THR A 20 -55.90 -19.59 4.87
C THR A 20 -54.70 -20.31 5.50
N ARG A 21 -54.45 -20.21 6.82
CA ARG A 21 -53.45 -21.00 7.58
C ARG A 21 -52.00 -21.00 7.02
N ARG A 22 -51.56 -19.96 6.30
CA ARG A 22 -50.13 -19.80 5.96
C ARG A 22 -49.45 -18.85 6.94
N TYR A 23 -48.40 -19.34 7.60
CA TYR A 23 -47.52 -18.50 8.42
C TYR A 23 -46.59 -17.71 7.49
N TYR A 24 -46.70 -16.38 7.48
CA TYR A 24 -45.68 -15.51 6.91
C TYR A 24 -45.13 -14.61 8.02
N THR A 25 -43.85 -14.76 8.35
CA THR A 25 -43.16 -13.84 9.25
C THR A 25 -42.71 -12.61 8.46
N ARG A 26 -43.51 -11.54 8.49
CA ARG A 26 -43.07 -10.24 7.96
C ARG A 26 -42.26 -9.53 9.03
N VAL A 27 -40.93 -9.56 8.90
CA VAL A 27 -40.03 -8.81 9.79
C VAL A 27 -40.14 -7.32 9.42
N PHE A 28 -40.84 -6.55 10.23
CA PHE A 28 -40.86 -5.09 10.12
C PHE A 28 -39.71 -4.51 10.94
N TRP A 29 -38.66 -4.05 10.27
CA TRP A 29 -37.62 -3.25 10.90
C TRP A 29 -38.21 -1.89 11.29
N ASN A 30 -38.04 -1.50 12.56
CA ASN A 30 -38.41 -0.17 13.01
C ASN A 30 -37.63 0.87 12.19
N LYS A 31 -38.32 1.82 11.55
CA LYS A 31 -37.70 2.87 10.73
C LYS A 31 -36.72 3.73 11.53
N ASP A 32 -36.89 3.83 12.83
CA ASP A 32 -35.97 4.55 13.73
C ASP A 32 -34.65 3.80 13.93
N TYR A 33 -34.68 2.46 13.82
CA TYR A 33 -33.47 1.62 13.81
C TYR A 33 -32.64 1.89 12.55
N LEU A 34 -33.29 2.04 11.39
CA LEU A 34 -32.61 2.38 10.12
C LEU A 34 -32.13 3.84 10.08
N LYS A 35 -32.79 4.76 10.80
CA LYS A 35 -32.36 6.16 10.92
C LYS A 35 -31.18 6.33 11.88
N ASN A 36 -31.10 5.52 12.94
CA ASN A 36 -30.00 5.55 13.90
C ASN A 36 -28.79 4.71 13.42
N ALA A 37 -29.01 3.57 12.76
CA ALA A 37 -27.94 2.77 12.16
C ALA A 37 -27.17 3.49 11.03
N LYS A 38 -27.75 4.57 10.48
CA LYS A 38 -27.12 5.40 9.44
C LYS A 38 -26.17 6.48 10.00
N ARG A 39 -26.15 6.71 11.32
CA ARG A 39 -25.26 7.71 11.94
C ARG A 39 -23.97 7.12 12.51
N ASP A 40 -23.91 5.80 12.71
CA ASP A 40 -22.74 5.11 13.28
C ASP A 40 -22.06 4.15 12.29
N ILE A 41 -22.29 4.31 10.98
CA ILE A 41 -21.37 3.75 9.98
C ILE A 41 -20.28 4.80 9.80
N MET A 42 -19.23 4.70 10.60
CA MET A 42 -17.96 5.35 10.30
C MET A 42 -17.47 4.76 8.97
N ILE A 43 -17.77 5.44 7.86
CA ILE A 43 -17.26 5.06 6.54
C ILE A 43 -15.79 5.46 6.55
N VAL A 44 -14.93 4.54 7.00
CA VAL A 44 -13.48 4.66 6.89
C VAL A 44 -13.12 4.46 5.41
N MET A 45 -12.42 5.42 4.83
CA MET A 45 -11.85 5.35 3.49
C MET A 45 -10.33 5.23 3.61
N PRO A 46 -9.79 4.01 3.79
CA PRO A 46 -8.35 3.83 3.92
C PRO A 46 -7.61 4.01 2.58
N GLY A 47 -8.31 3.94 1.45
CA GLY A 47 -7.70 4.13 0.12
C GLY A 47 -6.94 2.91 -0.40
N ILE A 48 -6.09 3.16 -1.39
CA ILE A 48 -5.13 2.24 -2.00
C ILE A 48 -3.73 2.82 -1.91
N VAL A 49 -2.71 1.97 -1.92
CA VAL A 49 -1.30 2.39 -1.92
C VAL A 49 -0.62 1.92 -3.19
N GLU A 50 0.09 2.80 -3.89
CA GLU A 50 0.83 2.45 -5.10
C GLU A 50 2.11 3.29 -5.26
N ILE A 51 3.03 2.81 -6.11
CA ILE A 51 4.23 3.57 -6.46
C ILE A 51 3.86 4.70 -7.41
N GLU A 52 4.40 5.89 -7.16
CA GLU A 52 4.06 7.14 -7.85
C GLU A 52 4.38 7.10 -9.35
N LYS A 53 5.43 6.37 -9.74
CA LYS A 53 5.88 6.25 -11.13
C LYS A 53 6.28 4.81 -11.43
N PRO A 54 6.00 4.31 -12.66
CA PRO A 54 6.44 2.98 -13.06
C PRO A 54 7.94 2.91 -13.35
N ILE A 55 8.59 4.04 -13.68
CA ILE A 55 10.01 4.09 -14.04
C ILE A 55 10.67 5.35 -13.42
N TYR A 56 11.84 5.17 -12.82
CA TYR A 56 12.74 6.24 -12.40
C TYR A 56 14.03 6.17 -13.22
N ASN A 57 14.42 7.26 -13.88
CA ASN A 57 15.70 7.36 -14.57
C ASN A 57 16.63 8.23 -13.73
N VAL A 58 17.79 7.70 -13.36
CA VAL A 58 18.80 8.40 -12.58
C VAL A 58 20.17 8.28 -13.24
N LEU A 59 21.06 9.22 -12.91
CA LEU A 59 22.49 9.06 -13.15
C LEU A 59 23.08 8.18 -12.05
N GLU A 60 24.19 7.52 -12.34
CA GLU A 60 24.92 6.69 -11.38
C GLU A 60 25.42 7.53 -10.19
N ASN A 61 25.95 8.72 -10.45
CA ASN A 61 26.36 9.67 -9.41
C ASN A 61 25.24 10.37 -8.61
N VAL A 62 23.97 9.94 -8.75
CA VAL A 62 22.86 10.56 -7.99
C VAL A 62 23.00 10.35 -6.48
N GLY A 63 23.74 9.32 -6.06
CA GLY A 63 23.95 8.91 -4.67
C GLY A 63 22.73 8.20 -4.06
N VAL A 64 21.53 8.80 -4.14
CA VAL A 64 20.28 8.19 -3.65
C VAL A 64 19.14 8.48 -4.60
N VAL A 65 18.43 7.44 -5.04
CA VAL A 65 17.15 7.59 -5.74
C VAL A 65 16.00 7.66 -4.73
N GLU A 66 15.13 8.66 -4.91
CA GLU A 66 13.91 8.85 -4.13
C GLU A 66 12.70 8.28 -4.88
N ILE A 67 12.20 7.12 -4.44
CA ILE A 67 11.00 6.49 -5.00
C ILE A 67 9.78 6.90 -4.18
N GLY A 68 8.88 7.67 -4.79
CA GLY A 68 7.63 8.07 -4.18
C GLY A 68 6.62 6.92 -4.12
N VAL A 69 5.97 6.77 -2.98
CA VAL A 69 4.82 5.88 -2.77
C VAL A 69 3.65 6.74 -2.33
N ILE A 70 2.51 6.62 -3.01
CA ILE A 70 1.34 7.46 -2.83
C ILE A 70 0.14 6.64 -2.35
N ARG A 71 -0.71 7.31 -1.57
CA ARG A 71 -1.98 6.80 -1.07
C ARG A 71 -3.11 7.56 -1.75
N LEU A 72 -4.01 6.84 -2.40
CA LEU A 72 -5.10 7.39 -3.23
C LEU A 72 -6.47 6.91 -2.74
N ASP A 73 -7.53 7.63 -3.12
CA ASP A 73 -8.93 7.29 -2.83
C ASP A 73 -9.28 7.12 -1.33
N GLY A 74 -8.49 7.72 -0.44
CA GLY A 74 -8.73 7.69 1.00
C GLY A 74 -7.43 7.78 1.81
N THR A 75 -7.52 8.34 3.02
CA THR A 75 -6.38 8.54 3.93
C THR A 75 -6.70 8.15 5.37
N ASP A 76 -7.83 7.48 5.60
CA ASP A 76 -8.31 7.23 6.95
C ASP A 76 -7.57 6.05 7.58
N GLY A 77 -7.12 6.24 8.81
CA GLY A 77 -6.42 5.23 9.59
C GLY A 77 -5.02 4.89 9.05
N GLU A 78 -4.31 4.06 9.83
CA GLU A 78 -2.94 3.67 9.54
C GLU A 78 -2.89 2.53 8.51
N ILE A 79 -1.94 2.60 7.57
CA ILE A 79 -1.58 1.50 6.66
C ILE A 79 -0.07 1.28 6.73
N ARG A 80 0.33 0.03 6.83
CA ARG A 80 1.72 -0.42 6.74
C ARG A 80 1.94 -1.10 5.41
N VAL A 81 2.98 -0.72 4.66
CA VAL A 81 3.34 -1.37 3.40
C VAL A 81 4.82 -1.73 3.41
N GLY A 82 5.11 -3.02 3.26
CA GLY A 82 6.48 -3.48 3.11
C GLY A 82 7.03 -3.11 1.73
N TYR A 83 8.34 -2.99 1.60
CA TYR A 83 8.99 -2.85 0.31
C TYR A 83 10.34 -3.57 0.29
N GLU A 84 10.77 -3.98 -0.88
CA GLU A 84 12.12 -4.52 -1.10
C GLU A 84 12.62 -4.26 -2.52
N THR A 85 13.94 -4.10 -2.65
CA THR A 85 14.63 -4.06 -3.94
C THR A 85 14.92 -5.46 -4.46
N GLN A 86 14.79 -5.66 -5.77
CA GLN A 86 15.18 -6.87 -6.46
C GLN A 86 16.16 -6.54 -7.59
N ASN A 87 17.23 -7.33 -7.71
CA ASN A 87 18.20 -7.14 -8.78
C ASN A 87 17.62 -7.53 -10.15
N GLN A 88 18.02 -6.81 -11.19
CA GLN A 88 17.85 -7.24 -12.58
C GLN A 88 19.22 -7.29 -13.28
N THR A 89 19.54 -6.30 -14.12
CA THR A 89 20.87 -6.19 -14.74
C THR A 89 21.87 -5.52 -13.81
N ALA A 90 21.41 -4.62 -12.94
CA ALA A 90 22.20 -4.04 -11.85
C ALA A 90 22.45 -5.09 -10.76
N ARG A 91 23.68 -5.12 -10.25
CA ARG A 91 24.21 -6.03 -9.26
C ARG A 91 24.17 -5.39 -7.87
N PRO A 92 23.63 -6.11 -6.85
CA PRO A 92 23.69 -5.68 -5.46
C PRO A 92 25.11 -5.38 -4.98
N GLU A 93 25.26 -4.35 -4.16
CA GLU A 93 26.52 -3.86 -3.56
C GLU A 93 27.56 -3.32 -4.57
N LYS A 94 27.37 -3.55 -5.88
CA LYS A 94 28.20 -2.97 -6.93
C LYS A 94 27.54 -1.73 -7.54
N ASP A 95 26.26 -1.81 -7.91
CA ASP A 95 25.59 -0.75 -8.68
C ASP A 95 24.47 -0.08 -7.84
N PHE A 96 23.93 -0.80 -6.84
CA PHE A 96 23.00 -0.25 -5.85
C PHE A 96 23.09 -1.01 -4.54
N LYS A 97 22.67 -0.36 -3.44
CA LYS A 97 22.56 -1.02 -2.12
C LYS A 97 21.14 -1.56 -1.94
N PRO A 98 20.95 -2.89 -1.74
CA PRO A 98 19.63 -3.44 -1.49
C PRO A 98 18.98 -2.82 -0.27
N VAL A 99 17.71 -2.43 -0.40
CA VAL A 99 16.91 -1.91 0.70
C VAL A 99 15.66 -2.73 0.88
N LYS A 100 15.31 -2.97 2.15
CA LYS A 100 14.07 -3.60 2.57
C LYS A 100 13.55 -2.89 3.81
N GLY A 101 12.25 -2.65 3.87
CA GLY A 101 11.65 -1.93 4.99
C GLY A 101 10.14 -1.92 4.96
N GLU A 102 9.57 -1.05 5.80
CA GLU A 102 8.14 -0.81 5.93
C GLU A 102 7.89 0.71 5.89
N LEU A 103 6.91 1.13 5.10
CA LEU A 103 6.37 2.49 5.15
C LEU A 103 5.09 2.47 5.98
N ILE A 104 4.99 3.38 6.94
CA ILE A 104 3.81 3.55 7.79
C ILE A 104 3.11 4.83 7.38
N PHE A 105 1.99 4.72 6.70
CA PHE A 105 1.09 5.83 6.41
C PHE A 105 0.16 6.03 7.58
N GLY A 106 0.35 7.10 8.34
CA GLY A 106 -0.59 7.55 9.35
C GLY A 106 -1.88 8.10 8.75
N GLU A 107 -2.81 8.48 9.62
CA GLU A 107 -4.05 9.14 9.23
C GLU A 107 -3.75 10.47 8.53
N GLY A 108 -4.35 10.68 7.35
CA GLY A 108 -4.16 11.88 6.54
C GLY A 108 -2.86 11.92 5.70
N GLU A 109 -1.96 10.95 5.86
CA GLU A 109 -0.72 10.91 5.07
C GLU A 109 -0.96 10.34 3.67
N ILE A 110 -0.54 11.11 2.65
CA ILE A 110 -0.75 10.77 1.24
C ILE A 110 0.50 10.31 0.50
N ARG A 111 1.70 10.56 1.06
CA ARG A 111 2.97 10.26 0.38
C ARG A 111 4.05 9.84 1.37
N LYS A 112 4.82 8.84 0.97
CA LYS A 112 6.08 8.42 1.60
C LYS A 112 7.14 8.23 0.52
N THR A 113 8.39 8.13 0.95
CA THR A 113 9.54 7.97 0.05
C THR A 113 10.35 6.76 0.48
N ILE A 114 10.70 5.90 -0.47
CA ILE A 114 11.73 4.87 -0.33
C ILE A 114 13.04 5.49 -0.82
N LEU A 115 14.07 5.40 0.01
CA LEU A 115 15.42 5.84 -0.32
C LEU A 115 16.25 4.61 -0.70
N ALA A 116 16.67 4.52 -1.96
CA ALA A 116 17.57 3.47 -2.42
C ALA A 116 18.93 4.09 -2.82
N PRO A 117 20.03 3.76 -2.11
CA PRO A 117 21.35 4.26 -2.48
C PRO A 117 21.85 3.65 -3.79
N ILE A 118 22.41 4.49 -4.65
CA ILE A 118 23.12 4.10 -5.87
C ILE A 118 24.62 4.12 -5.56
N VAL A 119 25.35 3.15 -6.10
CA VAL A 119 26.80 3.07 -5.96
C VAL A 119 27.42 3.67 -7.21
N ASP A 120 28.36 4.58 -6.99
CA ASP A 120 29.07 5.33 -8.02
C ASP A 120 30.49 4.77 -8.12
N ASP A 121 30.97 4.50 -9.33
CA ASP A 121 32.35 4.10 -9.60
C ASP A 121 32.97 4.95 -10.73
N ASP A 122 34.13 4.54 -11.28
CA ASP A 122 34.84 5.30 -12.35
C ASP A 122 34.94 4.43 -13.65
N GLU A 123 34.25 3.29 -13.69
CA GLU A 123 34.27 2.34 -14.80
C GLU A 123 33.06 2.53 -15.69
N ARG A 124 33.29 2.88 -16.97
CA ARG A 124 32.20 2.99 -17.93
C ARG A 124 31.40 1.68 -18.09
N GLU A 125 30.12 1.72 -17.75
CA GLU A 125 29.15 0.63 -17.81
C GLU A 125 28.03 0.86 -18.87
N PRO A 126 27.30 -0.19 -19.29
CA PRO A 126 26.03 0.01 -19.99
C PRO A 126 24.93 0.52 -19.04
N THR A 127 23.78 0.93 -19.58
CA THR A 127 22.61 1.23 -18.75
C THR A 127 22.13 -0.01 -17.98
N LEU A 128 22.03 0.11 -16.66
CA LEU A 128 21.65 -0.97 -15.74
C LEU A 128 20.29 -0.70 -15.08
N GLN A 129 19.66 -1.76 -14.56
CA GLN A 129 18.31 -1.70 -14.00
C GLN A 129 18.18 -2.58 -12.76
N PHE A 130 17.41 -2.10 -11.79
CA PHE A 130 16.87 -2.90 -10.69
C PHE A 130 15.39 -2.54 -10.46
N GLU A 131 14.69 -3.36 -9.69
CA GLU A 131 13.28 -3.14 -9.36
C GLU A 131 13.08 -2.86 -7.88
N VAL A 132 12.02 -2.12 -7.57
CA VAL A 132 11.50 -1.92 -6.22
C VAL A 132 10.07 -2.42 -6.19
N HIS A 133 9.75 -3.31 -5.27
CA HIS A 133 8.43 -3.93 -5.13
C HIS A 133 7.79 -3.50 -3.81
N LEU A 134 6.51 -3.18 -3.87
CA LEU A 134 5.65 -3.12 -2.69
C LEU A 134 5.20 -4.54 -2.33
N LEU A 135 5.29 -4.86 -1.04
CA LEU A 135 4.77 -6.08 -0.45
C LEU A 135 3.33 -5.85 0.02
N ASP A 136 2.64 -6.94 0.37
CA ASP A 136 1.24 -6.88 0.78
C ASP A 136 1.07 -5.95 2.00
N PRO A 137 0.22 -4.91 1.89
CA PRO A 137 0.04 -3.94 2.95
C PRO A 137 -0.86 -4.49 4.06
N THR A 138 -0.55 -4.15 5.30
CA THR A 138 -1.32 -4.52 6.49
C THR A 138 -2.06 -3.28 7.03
N PRO A 139 -3.40 -3.31 7.13
CA PRO A 139 -4.15 -2.22 7.72
C PRO A 139 -3.93 -2.16 9.24
N GLY A 140 -3.91 -0.94 9.80
CA GLY A 140 -3.85 -0.72 11.25
C GLY A 140 -5.15 -1.11 11.97
N PRO A 141 -5.15 -1.10 13.31
CA PRO A 141 -6.33 -1.45 14.11
C PRO A 141 -7.55 -0.59 13.75
N GLY A 142 -8.70 -1.24 13.54
CA GLY A 142 -9.96 -0.56 13.24
C GLY A 142 -10.13 -0.09 11.80
N VAL A 143 -9.12 -0.26 10.94
CA VAL A 143 -9.25 -0.03 9.50
C VAL A 143 -10.02 -1.19 8.88
N ILE A 144 -11.17 -0.88 8.28
CA ILE A 144 -12.04 -1.82 7.55
C ILE A 144 -12.10 -1.44 6.07
N ASN A 145 -12.49 -2.38 5.21
CA ASN A 145 -12.66 -2.18 3.76
C ASN A 145 -11.40 -1.68 3.02
N PHE A 146 -10.21 -2.01 3.52
CA PHE A 146 -8.97 -1.67 2.83
C PHE A 146 -8.81 -2.47 1.54
N LYS A 147 -8.54 -1.77 0.43
CA LYS A 147 -8.45 -2.35 -0.91
C LYS A 147 -7.06 -2.91 -1.24
N GLY A 148 -6.03 -2.59 -0.45
CA GLY A 148 -4.67 -3.05 -0.66
C GLY A 148 -3.87 -2.16 -1.60
N LEU A 149 -3.04 -2.79 -2.44
CA LEU A 149 -2.21 -2.09 -3.42
C LEU A 149 -3.01 -1.64 -4.65
N GLY A 150 -2.63 -0.50 -5.22
CA GLY A 150 -3.15 0.03 -6.48
C GLY A 150 -2.55 -0.65 -7.71
N SER A 151 -2.52 0.09 -8.82
CA SER A 151 -2.11 -0.45 -10.13
C SER A 151 -0.61 -0.65 -10.22
N THR A 152 0.17 0.30 -9.70
CA THR A 152 1.64 0.28 -9.79
C THR A 152 2.22 -0.31 -8.50
N LYS A 153 2.49 -1.62 -8.52
CA LYS A 153 3.03 -2.36 -7.36
C LYS A 153 4.55 -2.46 -7.36
N SER A 154 5.17 -2.23 -8.50
CA SER A 154 6.61 -2.21 -8.66
C SER A 154 7.02 -1.09 -9.61
N THR A 155 8.28 -0.67 -9.47
CA THR A 155 8.90 0.28 -10.38
C THR A 155 10.28 -0.19 -10.79
N VAL A 156 10.66 0.16 -12.01
CA VAL A 156 12.02 -0.04 -12.52
C VAL A 156 12.83 1.22 -12.29
N VAL A 157 13.99 1.08 -11.66
CA VAL A 157 15.01 2.13 -11.60
C VAL A 157 16.03 1.86 -12.70
N VAL A 158 16.21 2.83 -13.58
CA VAL A 158 17.18 2.81 -14.68
C VAL A 158 18.36 3.68 -14.29
N ILE A 159 19.53 3.06 -14.13
CA ILE A 159 20.79 3.71 -13.80
C ILE A 159 21.54 3.99 -15.11
N ARG A 160 21.84 5.27 -15.34
CA ARG A 160 22.64 5.71 -16.48
C ARG A 160 24.02 6.11 -16.00
N ASP A 161 24.99 5.31 -16.41
CA ASP A 161 26.42 5.58 -16.37
C ASP A 161 26.72 7.03 -16.79
N ASP A 162 27.44 7.76 -15.92
CA ASP A 162 27.95 9.10 -16.21
C ASP A 162 29.46 9.14 -16.46
N ASP A 163 30.09 7.98 -16.51
CA ASP A 163 31.52 7.84 -16.72
C ASP A 163 31.96 7.94 -18.18
N SER A 164 33.17 8.49 -18.31
CA SER A 164 33.90 8.49 -19.58
C SER A 164 34.87 7.32 -19.60
N LYS A 165 35.21 6.79 -20.79
CA LYS A 165 36.28 5.79 -20.87
C LYS A 165 37.57 6.43 -20.35
N SER A 166 38.04 5.99 -19.19
CA SER A 166 39.40 6.26 -18.76
C SER A 166 40.35 5.72 -19.82
N LEU A 167 40.97 6.63 -20.59
CA LEU A 167 42.09 6.30 -21.44
C LEU A 167 43.25 5.95 -20.51
N CYS A 168 43.49 4.67 -20.30
CA CYS A 168 44.71 4.19 -19.66
C CYS A 168 45.89 4.64 -20.54
N PHE A 169 46.51 5.78 -20.21
CA PHE A 169 47.75 6.21 -20.83
C PHE A 169 48.86 5.32 -20.29
N TYR A 170 49.25 4.31 -21.07
CA TYR A 170 50.56 3.67 -20.93
C TYR A 170 51.61 4.77 -21.09
N VAL A 171 52.11 5.33 -19.99
CA VAL A 171 53.37 6.07 -20.02
C VAL A 171 54.47 5.02 -19.99
N GLY A 172 54.72 4.41 -21.15
CA GLY A 172 55.93 3.66 -21.38
C GLY A 172 57.08 4.65 -21.56
N ILE A 173 57.90 4.80 -20.53
CA ILE A 173 59.28 5.28 -20.67
C ILE A 173 60.15 4.41 -19.76
#